data_AF-A0A6L9IYJ9-F1
#
_entry.id   AF-A0A6L9IYJ9-F1
#
_cell.length_a   1.000
_cell.length_b   1.000
_cell.length_c   1.000
_cell.angle_alpha   90.00
_cell.angle_beta   90.00
_cell.angle_gamma   90.00
#
_symmetry.space_group_name_H-M   'P 1'
#
loop_
_entity.id
_entity.type
_entity.pdbx_description
1 polymer ?
#
loop_
_entity_poly.entity_id
_entity_poly.type
_entity_poly.pdbx_seq_one_letter_code
_entity_poly.pdbx_strand_id
1 'polypeptide(L)'
;MTEGKQARAPNRRLITMLVLVLVVSIITSGCGLVNPSLKNRITRREASLREEANWLWDKWNYARVNLNPNDDICRGKRFSHDNIELSREAREDDPATARMVDDLNSAEYYINYVHDLWNGFCDTGRVDPEAMHQYLLDAYEYLNNVRLALNKPEKPPG
;
A
#
# COMPACT_ATOMS: atom_id res chain seq x y z
N MET A 1 -0.96 13.11 -78.51
CA MET A 1 -1.02 11.86 -77.72
C MET A 1 -0.87 12.24 -76.27
N THR A 2 -1.98 12.19 -75.52
CA THR A 2 -2.09 12.61 -74.12
C THR A 2 -2.30 11.37 -73.26
N GLU A 3 -1.27 10.94 -72.53
CA GLU A 3 -1.41 9.90 -71.50
C GLU A 3 -1.70 10.53 -70.15
N GLY A 4 -2.87 10.20 -69.60
CA GLY A 4 -3.31 10.63 -68.28
C GLY A 4 -2.59 9.89 -67.16
N LYS A 5 -2.05 10.63 -66.19
CA LYS A 5 -1.64 10.08 -64.89
C LYS A 5 -2.85 10.06 -63.96
N GLN A 6 -3.38 8.86 -63.75
CA GLN A 6 -4.40 8.59 -62.73
C GLN A 6 -3.73 8.66 -61.35
N ALA A 7 -3.97 9.75 -60.61
CA ALA A 7 -3.52 9.89 -59.24
C ALA A 7 -4.30 8.90 -58.36
N ARG A 8 -3.59 7.91 -57.81
CA ARG A 8 -4.16 6.89 -56.91
C ARG A 8 -4.51 7.57 -55.58
N ALA A 9 -5.81 7.67 -55.28
CA ALA A 9 -6.29 8.21 -54.03
C ALA A 9 -5.72 7.41 -52.84
N PRO A 10 -5.22 8.07 -51.79
CA PRO A 10 -4.65 7.38 -50.64
C PRO A 10 -5.77 6.63 -49.90
N ASN A 11 -5.49 5.36 -49.63
CA ASN A 11 -6.44 4.40 -49.09
C ASN A 11 -6.85 4.84 -47.67
N ARG A 12 -8.04 5.42 -47.51
CA ARG A 12 -8.56 5.96 -46.23
C ARG A 12 -8.38 4.97 -45.06
N ARG A 13 -8.52 3.67 -45.32
CA ARG A 13 -8.34 2.59 -44.33
C ARG A 13 -6.93 2.49 -43.76
N LEU A 14 -5.89 2.76 -44.58
CA LEU A 14 -4.50 2.78 -44.13
C LEU A 14 -4.20 4.00 -43.26
N ILE A 15 -4.77 5.16 -43.59
CA ILE A 15 -4.61 6.39 -42.80
C ILE A 15 -5.28 6.23 -41.42
N THR A 16 -6.50 5.68 -41.38
CA THR A 16 -7.22 5.48 -40.10
C THR A 16 -6.49 4.48 -39.19
N MET A 17 -5.94 3.39 -39.74
CA MET A 17 -5.15 2.45 -38.94
C MET A 17 -3.85 3.06 -38.41
N LEU A 18 -3.15 3.87 -39.21
CA LEU A 18 -1.90 4.51 -38.77
C LEU A 18 -2.13 5.49 -37.62
N VAL A 19 -3.23 6.25 -37.66
CA VAL A 19 -3.61 7.16 -36.55
C VAL A 19 -3.99 6.38 -35.29
N LEU A 20 -4.69 5.26 -35.43
CA LEU A 20 -5.08 4.42 -34.29
C LEU A 20 -3.87 3.77 -33.60
N VAL A 21 -2.88 3.29 -34.36
CA VAL A 21 -1.63 2.76 -33.79
C VAL A 21 -0.85 3.85 -33.06
N LEU A 22 -0.79 5.07 -33.61
CA LEU A 22 -0.08 6.18 -32.97
C LEU A 22 -0.75 6.68 -31.68
N VAL A 23 -2.08 6.71 -31.62
CA VAL A 23 -2.82 7.10 -30.41
C VAL A 23 -2.71 6.04 -29.31
N VAL A 24 -2.71 4.74 -29.66
CA VAL A 24 -2.51 3.67 -28.67
C VAL A 24 -1.09 3.72 -28.09
N SER A 25 -0.07 4.03 -28.89
CA SER A 25 1.32 4.13 -28.40
C SER A 25 1.53 5.27 -27.39
N ILE A 26 0.85 6.40 -27.55
CA ILE A 26 0.99 7.55 -26.63
C ILE A 26 0.36 7.26 -25.27
N ILE A 27 -0.68 6.43 -25.20
CA ILE A 27 -1.35 6.08 -23.93
C ILE A 27 -0.52 5.05 -23.14
N THR A 28 0.24 4.17 -23.82
CA THR A 28 1.10 3.19 -23.13
C THR A 28 2.44 3.74 -22.65
N SER A 29 2.89 4.90 -23.14
CA SER A 29 4.17 5.50 -22.74
C SER A 29 4.06 6.47 -21.54
N GLY A 30 2.85 6.75 -21.06
CA GLY A 30 2.59 7.65 -19.91
C GLY A 30 2.66 6.98 -18.53
N CYS A 31 2.59 5.66 -18.47
CA CYS A 31 2.88 4.88 -17.26
C CYS A 31 4.29 4.31 -17.35
N GLY A 32 5.29 5.19 -17.43
CA GLY A 32 6.63 4.79 -17.00
C GLY A 32 6.50 4.34 -15.55
N LEU A 33 6.67 3.04 -15.31
CA LEU A 33 6.82 2.45 -13.98
C LEU A 33 8.06 3.07 -13.33
N VAL A 34 7.91 4.28 -12.79
CA VAL A 34 8.91 4.88 -11.92
C VAL A 34 8.89 4.01 -10.67
N ASN A 35 9.81 3.06 -10.58
CA ASN A 35 9.99 2.27 -9.37
C ASN A 35 10.26 3.27 -8.23
N PRO A 36 9.32 3.43 -7.28
CA PRO A 36 9.50 4.41 -6.21
C PRO A 36 10.72 4.01 -5.37
N SER A 37 11.48 5.01 -4.92
CA SER A 37 12.63 4.77 -4.03
C SER A 37 12.22 3.94 -2.81
N LEU A 38 13.16 3.16 -2.26
CA LEU A 38 12.91 2.32 -1.09
C LEU A 38 12.36 3.13 0.09
N LYS A 39 12.93 4.31 0.35
CA LYS A 39 12.43 5.27 1.35
C LYS A 39 10.96 5.64 1.12
N ASN A 40 10.58 5.96 -0.12
CA ASN A 40 9.19 6.28 -0.46
C ASN A 40 8.25 5.08 -0.27
N ARG A 41 8.70 3.86 -0.57
CA ARG A 41 7.94 2.63 -0.32
C ARG A 41 7.72 2.42 1.18
N ILE A 42 8.76 2.56 1.99
CA ILE A 42 8.70 2.46 3.46
C ILE A 42 7.73 3.51 4.02
N THR A 43 7.85 4.77 3.60
CA THR A 43 6.94 5.84 4.04
C THR A 43 5.48 5.55 3.69
N ARG A 44 5.19 5.08 2.47
CA ARG A 44 3.81 4.74 2.09
C ARG A 44 3.28 3.54 2.84
N ARG A 45 4.10 2.49 3.04
CA ARG A 45 3.71 1.31 3.81
C ARG A 45 3.45 1.66 5.27
N GLU A 46 4.30 2.47 5.91
CA GLU A 46 4.09 2.98 7.27
C GLU A 46 2.77 3.76 7.38
N ALA A 47 2.51 4.67 6.45
CA ALA A 47 1.29 5.46 6.45
C ALA A 47 0.03 4.59 6.29
N SER A 48 0.09 3.59 5.39
CA SER A 48 -1.01 2.67 5.14
C SER A 48 -1.31 1.77 6.35
N LEU A 49 -0.28 1.18 6.96
CA LEU A 49 -0.45 0.38 8.19
C LEU A 49 -0.96 1.24 9.35
N ARG A 50 -0.49 2.49 9.46
CA ARG A 50 -1.00 3.42 10.49
C ARG A 50 -2.46 3.79 10.27
N GLU A 51 -2.89 3.94 9.03
CA GLU A 51 -4.30 4.19 8.70
C GLU A 51 -5.19 3.02 9.14
N GLU A 52 -4.74 1.79 8.91
CA GLU A 52 -5.45 0.58 9.36
C GLU A 52 -5.46 0.43 10.88
N ALA A 53 -4.31 0.63 11.54
CA ALA A 53 -4.22 0.62 13.00
C ALA A 53 -5.16 1.66 13.63
N ASN A 54 -5.26 2.86 13.06
CA ASN A 54 -6.20 3.89 13.52
C ASN A 54 -7.66 3.44 13.35
N TRP A 55 -7.99 2.81 12.23
CA TRP A 55 -9.33 2.27 12.02
C TRP A 55 -9.65 1.15 13.03
N LEU A 56 -8.72 0.25 13.30
CA LEU A 56 -8.86 -0.79 14.33
C LEU A 56 -8.95 -0.21 15.74
N TRP A 57 -8.25 0.89 16.03
CA TRP A 57 -8.39 1.61 17.30
C TRP A 57 -9.80 2.12 17.53
N ASP A 58 -10.47 2.62 16.48
CA ASP A 58 -11.88 2.99 16.57
C ASP A 58 -12.78 1.76 16.81
N LYS A 59 -12.43 0.62 16.21
CA LYS A 59 -13.15 -0.66 16.44
C LYS A 59 -12.98 -1.20 17.85
N TRP A 60 -11.76 -1.13 18.38
CA TRP A 60 -11.49 -1.44 19.79
C TRP A 60 -12.30 -0.54 20.72
N ASN A 61 -12.32 0.77 20.47
CA ASN A 61 -13.12 1.73 21.25
C ASN A 61 -14.63 1.40 21.22
N TYR A 62 -15.12 0.86 20.11
CA TYR A 62 -16.48 0.37 20.02
C TYR A 62 -16.66 -0.92 20.86
N ALA A 63 -15.81 -1.92 20.66
CA ALA A 63 -15.89 -3.21 21.32
C ALA A 63 -15.84 -3.12 22.85
N ARG A 64 -15.05 -2.18 23.41
CA ARG A 64 -14.91 -2.04 24.87
C ARG A 64 -16.18 -1.58 25.59
N VAL A 65 -17.15 -1.00 24.87
CA VAL A 65 -18.41 -0.49 25.46
C VAL A 65 -19.67 -1.13 24.86
N ASN A 66 -19.54 -1.96 23.82
CA ASN A 66 -20.67 -2.62 23.17
C ASN A 66 -20.50 -4.13 23.25
N LEU A 67 -21.50 -4.81 23.81
CA LEU A 67 -21.50 -6.27 23.93
C LEU A 67 -21.99 -6.99 22.67
N ASN A 68 -22.74 -6.29 21.80
CA ASN A 68 -23.25 -6.84 20.56
C ASN A 68 -22.90 -5.89 19.40
N PRO A 69 -22.17 -6.35 18.39
CA PRO A 69 -21.95 -5.54 17.19
C PRO A 69 -23.24 -5.41 16.38
N ASN A 70 -23.37 -4.31 15.65
CA ASN A 70 -24.39 -4.17 14.61
C ASN A 70 -23.78 -4.39 13.21
N ASP A 71 -24.61 -4.70 12.22
CA ASP A 71 -24.12 -5.03 10.87
C ASP A 71 -23.32 -3.88 10.24
N ASP A 72 -23.71 -2.64 10.54
CA ASP A 72 -23.06 -1.45 10.00
C ASP A 72 -21.61 -1.28 10.48
N ILE A 73 -21.33 -1.57 11.76
CA ILE A 73 -19.98 -1.47 12.33
C ILE A 73 -19.07 -2.60 11.84
N CYS A 74 -19.65 -3.75 11.53
CA CYS A 74 -18.97 -4.94 11.04
C CYS A 74 -18.70 -4.93 9.54
N ARG A 75 -19.17 -3.91 8.80
CA ARG A 75 -18.68 -3.66 7.44
C ARG A 75 -17.19 -3.37 7.47
N GLY A 76 -16.40 -4.38 7.10
CA GLY A 76 -14.94 -4.27 7.02
C GLY A 76 -14.51 -3.18 6.04
N LYS A 77 -13.36 -2.57 6.31
CA LYS A 77 -12.62 -1.74 5.35
C LYS A 77 -11.49 -2.60 4.79
N ARG A 78 -11.23 -2.48 3.49
CA ARG A 78 -10.10 -3.17 2.85
C ARG A 78 -8.88 -2.26 2.90
N PHE A 79 -7.78 -2.82 3.37
CA PHE A 79 -6.47 -2.21 3.33
C PHE A 79 -5.57 -3.04 2.41
N SER A 80 -4.60 -2.38 1.79
CA SER A 80 -3.63 -3.00 0.90
C SER A 80 -2.30 -2.34 1.15
N HIS A 81 -1.30 -3.12 1.53
CA HIS A 81 0.03 -2.63 1.84
C HIS A 81 1.02 -3.06 0.77
N ASP A 82 1.93 -2.16 0.42
CA ASP A 82 3.07 -2.50 -0.43
C ASP A 82 3.96 -3.49 0.33
N ASN A 83 4.07 -4.74 -0.12
CA ASN A 83 5.07 -5.66 0.46
C ASN A 83 6.48 -5.15 0.09
N ILE A 84 7.39 -5.14 1.06
CA ILE A 84 8.79 -4.73 0.89
C ILE A 84 9.66 -5.88 1.37
N GLU A 85 10.32 -6.53 0.41
CA GLU A 85 11.32 -7.56 0.66
C GLU A 85 12.70 -7.01 0.29
N LEU A 86 13.69 -7.35 1.12
CA LEU A 86 15.08 -6.98 0.90
C LEU A 86 15.89 -8.27 0.74
N SER A 87 16.79 -8.29 -0.26
CA SER A 87 17.76 -9.38 -0.39
C SER A 87 18.75 -9.35 0.79
N ARG A 88 19.48 -10.44 0.99
CA ARG A 88 20.50 -10.50 2.04
C ARG A 88 21.54 -9.39 1.88
N GLU A 89 22.02 -9.18 0.66
CA GLU A 89 23.01 -8.17 0.31
C GLU A 89 22.47 -6.76 0.64
N ALA A 90 21.23 -6.45 0.22
CA ALA A 90 20.60 -5.17 0.53
C ALA A 90 20.43 -4.93 2.04
N ARG A 91 20.23 -5.99 2.83
CA ARG A 91 20.16 -5.91 4.29
C ARG A 91 21.52 -5.69 4.94
N GLU A 92 22.58 -6.28 4.39
CA GLU A 92 23.96 -6.09 4.85
C GLU A 92 24.49 -4.69 4.50
N ASP A 93 24.11 -4.15 3.32
CA ASP A 93 24.49 -2.81 2.86
C ASP A 93 23.83 -1.67 3.65
N ASP A 94 22.55 -1.82 4.03
CA ASP A 94 21.83 -0.84 4.85
C ASP A 94 21.04 -1.51 5.99
N PRO A 95 21.70 -1.84 7.11
CA PRO A 95 21.06 -2.46 8.26
C PRO A 95 19.99 -1.59 8.91
N ALA A 96 20.10 -0.26 8.81
CA ALA A 96 19.13 0.67 9.38
C ALA A 96 17.81 0.62 8.61
N THR A 97 17.88 0.62 7.28
CA THR A 97 16.71 0.43 6.42
C THR A 97 16.13 -0.97 6.55
N ALA A 98 16.97 -2.00 6.68
CA ALA A 98 16.50 -3.36 6.95
C ALA A 98 15.68 -3.45 8.24
N ARG A 99 16.15 -2.80 9.32
CA ARG A 99 15.42 -2.71 10.59
C ARG A 99 14.05 -2.06 10.43
N MET A 100 13.94 -0.98 9.65
CA MET A 100 12.64 -0.34 9.38
C MET A 100 11.68 -1.30 8.66
N VAL A 101 12.16 -2.10 7.71
CA VAL A 101 11.32 -3.09 7.01
C VAL A 101 10.87 -4.18 7.98
N ASP A 102 11.74 -4.64 8.88
CA ASP A 102 11.38 -5.63 9.90
C ASP A 102 10.34 -5.08 10.89
N ASP A 103 10.50 -3.84 11.33
CA ASP A 103 9.52 -3.17 12.20
C ASP A 103 8.16 -3.03 11.49
N LEU A 104 8.11 -2.71 10.19
CA LEU A 104 6.85 -2.68 9.43
C LEU A 104 6.20 -4.06 9.32
N ASN A 105 6.98 -5.13 9.14
CA ASN A 105 6.45 -6.49 9.12
C ASN A 105 5.89 -6.89 10.50
N SER A 106 6.56 -6.51 11.58
CA SER A 106 6.06 -6.73 12.95
C SER A 106 4.76 -5.96 13.20
N ALA A 107 4.68 -4.69 12.79
CA ALA A 107 3.46 -3.90 12.90
C ALA A 107 2.28 -4.56 12.16
N GLU A 108 2.50 -5.01 10.92
CA GLU A 108 1.48 -5.70 10.12
C GLU A 108 1.01 -7.00 10.77
N TYR A 109 1.91 -7.78 11.37
CA TYR A 109 1.54 -8.98 12.12
C TYR A 109 0.52 -8.66 13.23
N TYR A 110 0.78 -7.65 14.05
CA TYR A 110 -0.13 -7.26 15.13
C TYR A 110 -1.44 -6.67 14.62
N ILE A 111 -1.39 -5.87 13.55
CA ILE A 111 -2.58 -5.33 12.89
C ILE A 111 -3.48 -6.46 12.38
N ASN A 112 -2.92 -7.45 11.70
CA ASN A 112 -3.66 -8.62 11.21
C ASN A 112 -4.29 -9.41 12.37
N TYR A 113 -3.55 -9.59 13.47
CA TYR A 113 -4.08 -10.27 14.64
C TYR A 113 -5.30 -9.54 15.25
N VAL A 114 -5.24 -8.21 15.34
CA VAL A 114 -6.37 -7.41 15.85
C VAL A 114 -7.53 -7.41 14.87
N HIS A 115 -7.26 -7.47 13.57
CA HIS A 115 -8.26 -7.69 12.52
C HIS A 115 -9.01 -9.01 12.74
N ASP A 116 -8.30 -10.10 13.03
CA ASP A 116 -8.90 -11.40 13.32
C ASP A 116 -9.77 -11.38 14.58
N LEU A 117 -9.30 -10.69 15.64
CA LEU A 117 -10.11 -10.47 16.85
C LEU A 117 -11.40 -9.70 16.54
N TRP A 118 -11.31 -8.65 15.73
CA TRP A 118 -12.47 -7.86 15.31
C TRP A 118 -13.44 -8.67 14.45
N ASN A 119 -12.94 -9.47 13.52
CA ASN A 119 -13.77 -10.36 12.71
C ASN A 119 -14.48 -11.39 13.59
N GLY A 120 -13.77 -11.97 14.56
CA GLY A 120 -14.36 -12.87 15.56
C GLY A 120 -15.44 -12.20 16.41
N PHE A 121 -15.26 -10.92 16.77
CA PHE A 121 -16.30 -10.13 17.42
C PHE A 121 -17.56 -10.03 16.57
N CYS A 122 -17.39 -9.69 15.28
CA CYS A 122 -18.49 -9.56 14.34
C CYS A 122 -19.25 -10.86 14.10
N ASP A 123 -18.55 -11.99 14.09
CA ASP A 123 -19.17 -13.31 13.86
C ASP A 123 -19.87 -13.87 15.10
N THR A 124 -19.32 -13.61 16.29
CA THR A 124 -19.73 -14.31 17.54
C THR A 124 -20.34 -13.41 18.60
N GLY A 125 -20.24 -12.09 18.44
CA GLY A 125 -20.55 -11.10 19.48
C GLY A 125 -19.59 -11.12 20.67
N ARG A 126 -18.47 -11.85 20.59
CA ARG A 126 -17.49 -11.99 21.68
C ARG A 126 -16.10 -11.58 21.23
N VAL A 127 -15.43 -10.80 22.06
CA VAL A 127 -14.05 -10.37 21.83
C VAL A 127 -13.36 -10.12 23.15
N ASP A 128 -12.03 -10.22 23.13
CA ASP A 128 -11.18 -9.70 24.19
C ASP A 128 -10.72 -8.29 23.81
N PRO A 129 -11.38 -7.23 24.30
CA PRO A 129 -10.98 -5.87 23.97
C PRO A 129 -9.64 -5.48 24.59
N GLU A 130 -9.19 -6.15 25.66
CA GLU A 130 -7.87 -5.87 26.23
C GLU A 130 -6.76 -6.45 25.35
N ALA A 131 -6.98 -7.64 24.79
CA ALA A 131 -6.08 -8.20 23.79
C ALA A 131 -5.98 -7.29 22.56
N MET A 132 -7.12 -6.79 22.04
CA MET A 132 -7.10 -5.83 20.93
C MET A 132 -6.27 -4.58 21.27
N HIS A 133 -6.46 -4.02 22.48
CA HIS A 133 -5.73 -2.84 22.94
C HIS A 133 -4.22 -3.09 22.97
N GLN A 134 -3.79 -4.16 23.63
CA GLN A 134 -2.37 -4.47 23.79
C GLN A 134 -1.69 -4.65 22.43
N TYR A 135 -2.27 -5.43 21.52
CA TYR A 135 -1.68 -5.63 20.20
C TYR A 135 -1.69 -4.37 19.33
N LEU A 136 -2.66 -3.47 19.49
CA LEU A 136 -2.60 -2.16 18.85
C LEU A 136 -1.47 -1.29 19.39
N LEU A 137 -1.22 -1.31 20.71
CA LEU A 137 -0.08 -0.60 21.30
C LEU A 137 1.24 -1.15 20.75
N ASP A 138 1.39 -2.48 20.68
CA ASP A 138 2.56 -3.13 20.09
C ASP A 138 2.74 -2.69 18.63
N ALA A 139 1.68 -2.71 17.81
CA ALA A 139 1.73 -2.24 16.42
C ALA A 139 2.19 -0.77 16.33
N TYR A 140 1.65 0.12 17.17
CA TYR A 140 2.04 1.52 17.17
C TYR A 140 3.49 1.72 17.60
N GLU A 141 4.03 0.91 18.51
CA GLU A 141 5.44 0.97 18.89
C GLU A 141 6.34 0.79 17.66
N TYR A 142 6.14 -0.28 16.90
CA TYR A 142 6.91 -0.54 15.68
C TYR A 142 6.73 0.56 14.63
N LEU A 143 5.49 1.02 14.40
CA LEU A 143 5.23 2.13 13.47
C LEU A 143 5.93 3.43 13.91
N ASN A 144 5.98 3.70 15.21
CA ASN A 144 6.65 4.88 15.75
C ASN A 144 8.17 4.77 15.62
N ASN A 145 8.76 3.58 15.78
CA ASN A 145 10.18 3.36 15.51
C ASN A 145 10.55 3.70 14.06
N VAL A 146 9.73 3.25 13.09
CA VAL A 146 9.91 3.57 11.68
C VAL A 146 9.77 5.08 11.43
N ARG A 147 8.72 5.71 11.97
CA ARG A 147 8.51 7.17 11.81
C ARG A 147 9.67 7.98 12.36
N LEU A 148 10.19 7.61 13.53
CA LEU A 148 11.35 8.26 14.12
C LEU A 148 12.60 8.07 13.25
N ALA A 149 12.82 6.88 12.69
CA ALA A 149 13.93 6.61 11.80
C ALA A 149 13.85 7.40 10.48
N LEU A 150 12.67 7.50 9.86
CA LEU A 150 12.44 8.29 8.65
C LEU A 150 12.71 9.79 8.82
N ASN A 151 12.51 10.30 10.04
CA ASN A 151 12.68 11.72 10.37
C ASN A 151 14.11 12.08 10.83
N LYS A 152 15.02 11.09 10.95
CA LYS A 152 16.43 11.39 11.27
C LYS A 152 17.08 12.10 10.07
N PRO A 153 17.78 13.23 10.28
CA PRO A 153 18.52 13.88 9.21
C PRO A 153 19.61 12.93 8.69
N GLU A 154 19.74 12.83 7.36
CA GLU A 154 20.83 12.07 6.74
C GLU A 154 22.17 12.66 7.19
N LYS A 155 23.04 11.82 7.74
CA LYS A 155 24.39 12.24 8.15
C LYS A 155 25.13 12.69 6.87
N PRO A 156 25.73 13.89 6.83
CA PRO A 156 26.46 14.33 5.65
C PRO A 156 27.61 13.34 5.36
N PRO A 157 27.97 13.13 4.08
CA PRO A 157 29.10 12.29 3.74
C PRO A 157 30.36 12.86 4.40
N GLY A 158 31.04 12.01 5.18
CA GLY A 158 32.32 12.32 5.83
C GLY A 158 33.50 12.09 4.90
#